data_AF-W5SC99-F1
#
_entry.id   AF-W5SC99-F1
#
_cell.length_a   1.000
_cell.length_b   1.000
_cell.length_c   1.000
_cell.angle_alpha   90.00
_cell.angle_beta   90.00
_cell.angle_gamma   90.00
#
_symmetry.space_group_name_H-M   'P 1'
#
loop_
_entity.id
_entity.type
_entity.pdbx_description
1 polymer ?
#
loop_
_entity_poly.entity_id
_entity_poly.type
_entity_poly.pdbx_seq_one_letter_code
_entity_poly.pdbx_strand_id
1 'polypeptide(L)'
;MEKATHELKAKLIARKLELNRKGENFFKKIEDKDYKKMYHTKIFSMINNFEARPNKGKFWLCFRNVFDPNKYESLHLFHMRQGDKFIGIYYGFTKLPKPFIINYKENGVKKYPN
;
A
#
# COMPACT_ATOMS: atom_id res chain seq x y z
N MET A 1 34.27 -6.16 13.14
CA MET A 1 32.85 -6.47 12.85
C MET A 1 31.88 -5.39 13.33
N GLU A 2 32.12 -4.74 14.48
CA GLU A 2 31.22 -3.69 15.03
C GLU A 2 31.04 -2.46 14.14
N LYS A 3 32.07 -2.04 13.41
CA LYS A 3 32.00 -0.86 12.53
C LYS A 3 31.00 -1.05 11.38
N ALA A 4 30.98 -2.25 10.78
CA ALA A 4 30.08 -2.60 9.70
C ALA A 4 28.61 -2.71 10.15
N THR A 5 28.38 -3.25 11.36
CA THR A 5 27.02 -3.32 11.93
C THR A 5 26.51 -1.94 12.32
N HIS A 6 27.38 -1.06 12.80
CA HIS A 6 27.02 0.33 13.11
C HIS A 6 26.67 1.14 11.86
N GLU A 7 27.42 0.95 10.77
CA GLU A 7 27.15 1.58 9.47
C GLU A 7 25.84 1.09 8.85
N LEU A 8 25.56 -0.21 8.94
CA LEU A 8 24.30 -0.79 8.47
C LEU A 8 23.09 -0.25 9.26
N LYS A 9 23.21 -0.13 10.59
CA LYS A 9 22.17 0.48 11.44
C LYS A 9 21.92 1.93 11.05
N ALA A 10 22.97 2.72 10.80
CA ALA A 10 22.85 4.12 10.38
C ALA A 10 22.11 4.24 9.02
N LYS A 11 22.45 3.38 8.05
CA LYS A 11 21.76 3.34 6.74
C LYS A 11 20.27 3.00 6.88
N LEU A 12 19.92 2.04 7.74
CA LEU A 12 18.52 1.68 8.02
C LEU A 12 17.73 2.83 8.66
N ILE A 13 18.34 3.56 9.61
CA ILE A 13 17.71 4.70 10.28
C ILE A 13 17.48 5.85 9.30
N ALA A 14 18.48 6.19 8.49
CA ALA A 14 18.35 7.22 7.46
C ALA A 14 17.25 6.87 6.46
N ARG A 15 17.20 5.60 6.01
CA ARG A 15 16.16 5.12 5.11
C ARG A 15 14.76 5.19 5.72
N LYS A 16 14.62 4.85 7.01
CA LYS A 16 13.35 5.00 7.74
C LYS A 16 12.91 6.46 7.83
N LEU A 17 13.86 7.38 8.04
CA LEU A 17 13.59 8.82 8.11
C LEU A 17 13.14 9.40 6.76
N GLU A 18 13.78 8.97 5.66
CA GLU A 18 13.37 9.32 4.28
C GLU A 18 11.95 8.84 3.97
N LEU A 19 11.64 7.59 4.33
CA LEU A 19 10.31 7.00 4.12
C LEU A 19 9.23 7.78 4.87
N ASN A 20 9.50 8.21 6.11
CA ASN A 20 8.58 9.03 6.90
C ASN A 20 8.40 10.45 6.32
N ARG A 21 9.44 11.04 5.71
CA ARG A 21 9.37 12.39 5.09
C ARG A 21 8.62 12.41 3.76
N LYS A 22 8.55 11.29 3.02
CA LYS A 22 7.92 11.21 1.70
C LYS A 22 6.39 11.14 1.69
N GLY A 23 5.73 11.21 2.84
CA GLY A 23 4.30 11.49 2.97
C GLY A 23 3.31 10.46 2.40
N GLU A 24 3.77 9.43 1.69
CA GLU A 24 2.88 8.48 1.01
C GLU A 24 3.05 7.07 1.55
N ASN A 25 2.57 6.86 2.78
CA ASN A 25 2.36 5.51 3.28
C ASN A 25 1.22 4.86 2.49
N PHE A 26 1.48 3.70 1.90
CA PHE A 26 0.47 2.86 1.24
C PHE A 26 -0.70 2.52 2.20
N PHE A 27 -0.37 2.38 3.49
CA PHE A 27 -1.32 2.15 4.57
C PHE A 27 -1.77 3.44 5.22
N LYS A 28 -3.09 3.62 5.29
CA LYS A 28 -3.73 4.73 6.00
C LYS A 28 -3.73 4.52 7.51
N LYS A 29 -3.86 3.27 7.97
CA LYS A 29 -3.93 2.91 9.39
C LYS A 29 -3.32 1.53 9.62
N ILE A 30 -2.70 1.34 10.78
CA ILE A 30 -2.28 0.02 11.26
C ILE A 30 -2.91 -0.14 12.64
N GLU A 31 -3.57 -1.28 12.86
CA GLU A 31 -4.23 -1.62 14.11
C GLU A 31 -3.63 -2.90 14.67
N ASP A 32 -3.57 -2.99 15.99
CA ASP A 32 -3.22 -4.20 16.72
C ASP A 32 -4.40 -4.53 17.63
N LYS A 33 -5.09 -5.64 17.37
CA LYS A 33 -6.27 -6.06 18.13
C LYS A 33 -6.33 -7.59 18.17
N ASP A 34 -6.57 -8.16 19.34
CA ASP A 34 -6.77 -9.62 19.53
C ASP A 34 -5.64 -10.47 18.92
N TYR A 35 -4.38 -10.09 19.14
CA TYR A 35 -3.18 -10.74 18.56
C TYR A 35 -3.12 -10.71 17.03
N LYS A 36 -3.93 -9.86 16.39
CA LYS A 36 -3.98 -9.65 14.95
C LYS A 36 -3.55 -8.23 14.62
N LYS A 37 -2.49 -8.12 13.83
CA LYS A 37 -2.10 -6.86 13.21
C LYS A 37 -2.86 -6.67 11.90
N MET A 38 -3.63 -5.59 11.80
CA MET A 38 -4.41 -5.25 10.61
C MET A 38 -3.84 -4.02 9.94
N TYR A 39 -3.59 -4.13 8.64
CA TYR A 39 -3.06 -3.05 7.82
C TYR A 39 -4.17 -2.54 6.91
N HIS A 40 -4.58 -1.29 7.12
CA HIS A 40 -5.64 -0.64 6.36
C HIS A 40 -5.01 0.19 5.25
N THR A 41 -5.33 -0.13 4.00
CA THR A 41 -4.83 0.60 2.84
C THR A 41 -5.56 1.93 2.67
N LYS A 42 -5.03 2.79 1.79
CA LYS A 42 -5.86 3.85 1.18
C LYS A 42 -6.98 3.22 0.33
N ILE A 43 -7.94 4.05 -0.07
CA ILE A 43 -8.96 3.65 -1.05
C ILE A 43 -8.30 3.71 -2.44
N PHE A 44 -8.48 2.65 -3.21
CA PHE A 44 -8.01 2.53 -4.59
C PHE A 44 -9.20 2.25 -5.50
N SER A 45 -9.11 2.66 -6.77
CA SER A 45 -10.21 2.45 -7.73
C SER A 45 -10.25 1.01 -8.22
N MET A 46 -9.08 0.41 -8.46
CA MET A 46 -8.94 -0.97 -8.88
C MET A 46 -7.53 -1.51 -8.60
N ILE A 47 -7.41 -2.84 -8.60
CA ILE A 47 -6.13 -3.52 -8.78
C ILE A 47 -5.75 -3.38 -10.25
N ASN A 48 -4.63 -2.71 -10.52
CA ASN A 48 -4.17 -2.44 -11.88
C ASN A 48 -3.31 -3.57 -12.45
N ASN A 49 -2.43 -4.14 -11.63
CA ASN A 49 -1.55 -5.23 -12.03
C ASN A 49 -1.09 -6.03 -10.80
N PHE A 50 -0.64 -7.26 -10.98
CA PHE A 50 -0.03 -8.06 -9.93
C PHE A 50 1.03 -9.00 -10.48
N GLU A 51 1.97 -9.39 -9.64
CA GLU A 51 3.00 -10.37 -9.95
C GLU A 51 3.16 -11.34 -8.78
N ALA A 52 2.99 -12.63 -9.05
CA ALA A 52 3.21 -13.69 -8.08
C ALA A 52 4.44 -14.51 -8.49
N ARG A 53 5.50 -14.48 -7.67
CA ARG A 53 6.66 -15.37 -7.81
C ARG A 53 6.84 -16.17 -6.51
N PRO A 54 6.08 -17.27 -6.32
CA PRO A 54 6.14 -18.08 -5.10
C PRO A 54 7.54 -18.61 -4.81
N ASN A 55 8.28 -19.05 -5.83
CA ASN A 55 9.65 -19.58 -5.68
C ASN A 55 10.66 -18.54 -5.17
N LYS A 56 10.34 -17.25 -5.29
CA LYS A 56 11.15 -16.15 -4.74
C LYS A 56 10.47 -15.52 -3.51
N GLY A 57 9.39 -16.13 -3.03
CA GLY A 57 8.19 -15.53 -2.42
C GLY A 57 8.17 -14.03 -2.37
N LYS A 58 8.05 -13.52 -3.58
CA LYS A 58 7.70 -12.15 -3.87
C LYS A 58 6.28 -12.20 -4.41
N PHE A 59 5.39 -11.48 -3.74
CA PHE A 59 4.07 -11.21 -4.27
C PHE A 59 3.88 -9.70 -4.30
N TRP A 60 3.53 -9.16 -5.45
CA TRP A 60 3.45 -7.73 -5.70
C TRP A 60 2.07 -7.38 -6.24
N LEU A 61 1.50 -6.31 -5.71
CA LEU A 61 0.22 -5.75 -6.11
C LEU A 61 0.41 -4.29 -6.49
N CYS A 62 -0.20 -3.88 -7.59
CA CYS A 62 -0.23 -2.51 -8.06
C CYS A 62 -1.68 -2.02 -8.12
N PHE A 63 -1.92 -0.84 -7.56
CA PHE A 63 -3.24 -0.26 -7.43
C PHE A 63 -3.28 1.10 -8.11
N ARG A 64 -4.42 1.41 -8.73
CA ARG A 64 -4.67 2.73 -9.32
C ARG A 64 -5.32 3.63 -8.28
N ASN A 65 -4.83 4.85 -8.14
CA ASN A 65 -5.42 5.83 -7.23
C ASN A 65 -6.85 6.17 -7.68
N VAL A 66 -7.69 6.58 -6.72
CA VAL A 66 -9.08 7.00 -6.99
C VAL A 66 -9.14 8.41 -7.57
N PHE A 67 -8.28 9.31 -7.11
CA PHE A 67 -8.32 10.74 -7.42
C PHE A 67 -7.42 11.13 -8.59
N ASP A 68 -6.41 10.32 -8.89
CA ASP A 68 -5.50 10.53 -10.02
C ASP A 68 -5.30 9.22 -10.81
N PRO A 69 -5.93 9.09 -12.00
CA PRO A 69 -5.79 7.90 -12.84
C PRO A 69 -4.37 7.59 -13.30
N ASN A 70 -3.48 8.59 -13.32
CA ASN A 70 -2.08 8.42 -13.72
C ASN A 70 -1.19 8.00 -12.54
N LYS A 71 -1.73 8.02 -11.31
CA LYS A 71 -1.01 7.67 -10.11
C LYS A 71 -1.25 6.23 -9.71
N TYR A 72 -0.15 5.51 -9.55
CA TYR A 72 -0.12 4.11 -9.15
C TYR A 72 0.66 3.96 -7.85
N GLU A 73 0.13 3.15 -6.93
CA GLU A 73 0.81 2.78 -5.70
C GLU A 73 0.91 1.25 -5.62
N SER A 74 2.00 0.74 -5.07
CA SER A 74 2.22 -0.71 -5.05
C SER A 74 2.61 -1.25 -3.68
N LEU A 75 2.18 -2.47 -3.42
CA LEU A 75 2.46 -3.23 -2.21
C LEU A 75 3.27 -4.48 -2.56
N HIS A 76 4.34 -4.73 -1.81
CA HIS A 76 5.06 -5.99 -1.82
C HIS A 76 4.70 -6.79 -0.58
N LEU A 77 4.15 -7.98 -0.77
CA LEU A 77 3.98 -8.99 0.26
C LEU A 77 5.19 -9.92 0.23
N PHE A 78 5.73 -10.16 1.41
CA PHE A 78 6.85 -11.04 1.65
C PHE A 78 6.37 -12.24 2.47
N HIS A 79 7.19 -13.29 2.51
CA HIS A 79 6.95 -14.42 3.39
C HIS A 79 6.76 -13.99 4.84
N MET A 80 5.86 -14.69 5.53
CA MET A 80 5.62 -14.50 6.96
C MET A 80 6.86 -14.92 7.77
N ARG A 81 7.05 -14.31 8.93
CA ARG A 81 8.05 -14.79 9.90
C ARG A 81 7.60 -16.14 10.47
N GLN A 82 8.56 -16.96 10.87
CA GLN A 82 8.26 -18.26 11.47
C GLN A 82 7.40 -18.08 12.73
N GLY A 83 6.27 -18.79 12.79
CA GLY A 83 5.28 -18.67 13.88
C GLY A 83 4.11 -17.72 13.59
N ASP A 84 4.24 -16.80 12.63
CA ASP A 84 3.14 -15.92 12.24
C ASP A 84 2.24 -16.58 11.18
N LYS A 85 0.92 -16.40 11.30
CA LYS A 85 -0.06 -16.90 10.33
C LYS A 85 -0.64 -15.77 9.50
N PHE A 86 -0.57 -15.90 8.17
CA PHE A 86 -1.28 -15.00 7.27
C PHE A 86 -2.77 -15.35 7.28
N ILE A 87 -3.61 -14.43 7.78
CA ILE A 87 -5.05 -14.65 7.90
C ILE A 87 -5.76 -14.37 6.56
N GLY A 88 -5.19 -13.52 5.71
CA GLY A 88 -5.71 -13.23 4.37
C GLY A 88 -5.72 -11.73 4.05
N ILE A 89 -6.12 -11.41 2.82
CA ILE A 89 -6.43 -10.05 2.38
C ILE A 89 -7.94 -9.97 2.21
N TYR A 90 -8.56 -9.03 2.91
CA TYR A 90 -9.97 -8.73 2.70
C TYR A 90 -10.07 -7.46 1.86
N TYR A 91 -10.52 -7.60 0.62
CA TYR A 91 -10.77 -6.47 -0.27
C TYR A 91 -12.23 -6.55 -0.74
N GLY A 92 -13.04 -5.59 -0.33
CA GLY A 92 -14.44 -5.51 -0.69
C GLY A 92 -14.76 -4.14 -1.30
N PHE A 93 -15.72 -4.11 -2.22
CA PHE A 93 -16.30 -2.85 -2.68
C PHE A 93 -17.25 -2.34 -1.58
N THR A 94 -16.89 -1.24 -0.93
CA THR A 94 -17.76 -0.62 0.08
C THR A 94 -18.55 0.52 -0.56
N LYS A 95 -19.88 0.50 -0.42
CA LYS A 95 -20.70 1.67 -0.74
C LYS A 95 -20.41 2.73 0.32
N LEU A 96 -19.82 3.83 -0.11
CA LEU A 96 -19.47 4.90 0.80
C LEU A 96 -20.75 5.61 1.27
N PRO A 97 -20.84 5.97 2.57
CA PRO A 97 -22.01 6.68 3.11
C PRO A 97 -22.30 8.01 2.39
N LYS A 98 -21.26 8.64 1.85
CA LYS A 98 -21.35 9.77 0.94
C LYS A 98 -20.54 9.45 -0.31
N PRO A 99 -21.12 9.49 -1.52
CA PRO A 99 -20.34 9.39 -2.74
C PRO A 99 -19.36 10.57 -2.77
N PHE A 100 -18.08 10.31 -3.07
CA PHE A 100 -17.15 11.38 -3.39
C PHE A 100 -17.21 11.65 -4.90
N ILE A 101 -17.16 12.93 -5.26
CA ILE A 101 -17.16 13.37 -6.65
C ILE A 101 -15.75 13.13 -7.20
N ILE A 102 -15.60 12.15 -8.10
CA ILE A 102 -14.37 11.98 -8.87
C ILE A 102 -14.45 12.93 -10.07
N ASN A 103 -13.66 13.99 -10.04
CA ASN A 103 -13.51 14.85 -11.22
C ASN A 103 -12.62 14.12 -12.22
N TYR A 104 -13.16 13.75 -13.37
CA TYR A 104 -12.40 13.16 -14.46
C TYR A 104 -12.41 14.07 -15.69
N LYS A 105 -11.36 13.96 -16.52
CA LYS A 105 -11.29 14.63 -17.81
C LYS A 105 -11.66 13.61 -18.88
N GLU A 106 -12.65 13.95 -19.69
CA GLU A 106 -12.97 13.22 -20.91
C GLU A 106 -12.71 14.17 -22.08
N ASN A 107 -11.83 13.77 -23.01
CA ASN A 107 -11.42 14.60 -24.16
C ASN A 107 -10.97 16.04 -23.79
N GLY A 108 -10.29 16.19 -22.65
CA GLY A 108 -9.78 17.49 -22.18
C GLY A 108 -10.80 18.37 -21.43
N VAL A 109 -12.08 18.00 -21.42
CA VAL A 109 -13.14 18.72 -20.70
C VAL A 109 -13.32 18.11 -19.30
N LYS A 110 -13.31 18.96 -18.26
CA LYS A 110 -13.65 18.52 -16.89
C LYS A 110 -15.14 18.19 -16.83
N LYS A 111 -15.48 16.95 -16.50
CA LYS A 111 -16.86 16.53 -16.24
C LYS A 111 -17.07 16.30 -14.75
N TYR A 112 -18.27 16.65 -14.29
CA TYR A 112 -18.77 16.31 -12.97
C TYR A 112 -19.77 15.15 -13.13
N PRO A 113 -19.72 14.11 -12.30
CA PRO A 113 -20.80 13.13 -12.25
C PRO A 113 -22.12 13.83 -11.86
N ASN A 114 -23.18 13.58 -12.64
CA ASN A 114 -24.55 14.01 -12.35
C ASN A 114 -25.12 13.26 -11.14
#